data_AF-A0A4S8JF75-F1
#
_entry.id   AF-A0A4S8JF75-F1
#
_cell.length_a   1.000
_cell.length_b   1.000
_cell.length_c   1.000
_cell.angle_alpha   90.00
_cell.angle_beta   90.00
_cell.angle_gamma   90.00
#
_symmetry.space_group_name_H-M   'P 1'
#
loop_
_entity.id
_entity.type
_entity.pdbx_description
1 polymer ?
#
loop_
_entity_poly.entity_id
_entity_poly.type
_entity_poly.pdbx_seq_one_letter_code
_entity_poly.pdbx_strand_id
1 'polypeptide(L)'
;MKRTGSRLVAQMGFPPTAPRLENSKKTVSDGVEDVDKEVLVPAEAEAEEAAEEYDWREEWYPLYLTAQVPDDAPLGLTVFDKQIVLYRDGAGVLRCYEDRCPHRLAKLSEGQLVEGRLECLYHGWQFEGEGKCVKIPQLQEGGKIPRAACVRTYEVRNSQGVVWVWMSEKNPPNDEKLPWFEHYAKPGFQDTSTIHELPYDHSILLENLMDPAHVPISHDRTDWTAKREDAQPLVFTLTERSSRGFAGHWGRSKNPALMNFLRFQAPCVLSNDLEFVDKAGVKQYFSALFLCRPTGQGKSMLIVRFGASSRSPVFNLVPEWYFHQNACKVFEQDMGFLSSQNEVLVKERLPTKELYLNLRSSDTWVAEYRKWMDKVGHGMPYYFGHSSLSPPKQPAVVEQAPVGFVAGISASFPAKGGVGTQHAPNPANRYYRHVVHCKGCRSVVKTFQAWKETLVLLSLAAVASAILASAQQWKVVLLASAALFLAGSSVCSYVVSLITTNFIRTHRRL
;
A
#
# COMPACT_ATOMS: atom_id res chain seq x y z
N MET A 1 -10.40 -64.90 -21.63
CA MET A 1 -11.12 -64.44 -20.42
C MET A 1 -10.17 -63.73 -19.47
N LYS A 2 -10.19 -62.39 -19.44
CA LYS A 2 -9.76 -61.58 -18.30
C LYS A 2 -10.27 -60.14 -18.47
N ARG A 3 -10.57 -59.55 -17.31
CA ARG A 3 -11.47 -58.44 -16.98
C ARG A 3 -11.20 -57.09 -17.64
N THR A 4 -12.30 -56.37 -17.82
CA THR A 4 -12.46 -54.95 -18.11
C THR A 4 -12.03 -54.05 -16.96
N GLY A 5 -11.54 -52.85 -17.30
CA GLY A 5 -11.29 -51.74 -16.39
C GLY A 5 -11.24 -50.43 -17.17
N SER A 6 -12.36 -49.70 -17.13
CA SER A 6 -12.55 -48.39 -17.77
C SER A 6 -12.00 -47.26 -16.89
N ARG A 7 -11.33 -46.28 -17.48
CA ARG A 7 -11.25 -44.90 -16.96
C ARG A 7 -11.13 -43.91 -18.13
N LEU A 8 -12.24 -43.20 -18.36
CA LEU A 8 -12.32 -42.01 -19.21
C LEU A 8 -11.41 -40.90 -18.68
N VAL A 9 -10.63 -40.29 -19.58
CA VAL A 9 -10.07 -38.95 -19.42
C VAL A 9 -10.70 -38.11 -20.53
N ALA A 10 -11.56 -37.16 -20.16
CA ALA A 10 -12.15 -36.22 -21.11
C ALA A 10 -11.15 -35.11 -21.42
N GLN A 11 -10.64 -35.13 -22.66
CA GLN A 11 -9.95 -34.03 -23.32
C GLN A 11 -10.98 -32.99 -23.81
N MET A 12 -10.70 -31.71 -23.59
CA MET A 12 -11.23 -30.57 -24.35
C MET A 12 -10.09 -29.55 -24.37
N GLY A 13 -9.52 -29.06 -25.48
CA GLY A 13 -9.93 -29.02 -26.88
C GLY A 13 -9.65 -27.60 -27.39
N PHE A 14 -8.42 -27.32 -27.83
CA PHE A 14 -8.01 -26.08 -28.51
C PHE A 14 -8.44 -26.13 -30.00
N PRO A 15 -8.73 -24.99 -30.68
CA PRO A 15 -8.77 -24.93 -32.13
C PRO A 15 -7.42 -24.48 -32.76
N PRO A 16 -7.21 -24.71 -34.07
CA PRO A 16 -5.92 -25.08 -34.64
C PRO A 16 -5.11 -23.92 -35.24
N THR A 17 -3.80 -24.15 -35.31
CA THR A 17 -2.78 -23.46 -36.11
C THR A 17 -3.03 -23.59 -37.61
N ALA A 18 -2.74 -22.53 -38.38
CA ALA A 18 -2.65 -22.52 -39.85
C ALA A 18 -1.36 -21.77 -40.29
N PRO A 19 -0.87 -21.92 -41.54
CA PRO A 19 0.31 -22.73 -41.83
C PRO A 19 1.59 -21.94 -42.13
N ARG A 20 2.70 -22.68 -42.06
CA ARG A 20 4.08 -22.31 -42.39
C ARG A 20 4.22 -22.04 -43.90
N LEU A 21 4.71 -20.86 -44.27
CA LEU A 21 5.20 -20.56 -45.62
C LEU A 21 6.73 -20.48 -45.60
N GLU A 22 7.34 -21.11 -46.60
CA GLU A 22 8.78 -21.31 -46.77
C GLU A 22 9.53 -20.07 -47.26
N ASN A 23 10.83 -20.13 -46.99
CA ASN A 23 11.91 -19.17 -47.26
C ASN A 23 11.85 -18.39 -48.59
N SER A 24 12.25 -17.12 -48.50
CA SER A 24 13.13 -16.50 -49.50
C SER A 24 14.26 -15.76 -48.80
N LYS A 25 15.50 -16.18 -49.10
CA LYS A 25 16.74 -15.52 -48.70
C LYS A 25 16.81 -14.14 -49.36
N LYS A 26 16.97 -13.09 -48.56
CA LYS A 26 17.73 -11.89 -48.95
C LYS A 26 18.55 -11.40 -47.75
N THR A 27 19.84 -11.71 -47.82
CA THR A 27 20.91 -11.02 -47.12
C THR A 27 20.93 -9.56 -47.56
N VAL A 28 20.74 -8.62 -46.63
CA VAL A 28 21.34 -7.28 -46.69
C VAL A 28 21.80 -6.93 -45.28
N SER A 29 23.04 -6.47 -45.24
CA SER A 29 23.84 -6.03 -44.11
C SER A 29 23.32 -4.74 -43.46
N ASP A 30 24.00 -4.35 -42.40
CA ASP A 30 24.00 -3.03 -41.74
C ASP A 30 22.99 -2.86 -40.60
N GLY A 31 23.35 -3.44 -39.47
CA GLY A 31 22.89 -2.95 -38.17
C GLY A 31 23.99 -2.10 -37.54
N VAL A 32 23.80 -0.78 -37.49
CA VAL A 32 24.25 0.15 -36.42
C VAL A 32 23.45 1.47 -36.52
N GLU A 33 22.12 1.46 -36.66
CA GLU A 33 21.32 2.72 -36.59
C GLU A 33 19.89 2.43 -36.12
N ASP A 34 19.64 2.26 -34.80
CA ASP A 34 18.32 2.60 -34.20
C ASP A 34 18.24 2.56 -32.65
N VAL A 35 19.35 2.54 -31.91
CA VAL A 35 19.28 2.53 -30.43
C VAL A 35 18.84 3.89 -29.86
N ASP A 36 19.12 4.99 -30.58
CA ASP A 36 18.86 6.35 -30.10
C ASP A 36 17.36 6.76 -30.13
N LYS A 37 16.48 6.00 -30.81
CA LYS A 37 15.02 6.26 -30.81
C LYS A 37 14.26 5.53 -29.71
N GLU A 38 14.87 4.55 -29.03
CA GLU A 38 14.22 3.75 -27.98
C GLU A 38 14.43 4.32 -26.57
N VAL A 39 15.50 5.08 -26.37
CA VAL A 39 15.79 5.85 -25.15
C VAL A 39 15.07 7.20 -25.24
N LEU A 40 14.43 7.64 -24.16
CA LEU A 40 13.87 8.99 -24.09
C LEU A 40 15.02 10.00 -23.95
N VAL A 41 15.66 10.34 -25.08
CA VAL A 41 16.58 11.47 -25.18
C VAL A 41 15.74 12.75 -25.23
N PRO A 42 16.12 13.85 -24.54
CA PRO A 42 15.27 15.04 -24.45
C PRO A 42 15.07 15.67 -25.84
N ALA A 43 13.83 15.68 -26.32
CA ALA A 43 13.43 16.60 -27.38
C ALA A 43 13.13 17.97 -26.72
N GLU A 44 13.83 19.00 -27.17
CA GLU A 44 13.58 20.38 -26.75
C GLU A 44 12.20 20.86 -27.23
N ALA A 45 11.50 21.55 -26.33
CA ALA A 45 10.33 22.41 -26.53
C ALA A 45 9.10 21.78 -27.19
N GLU A 46 8.15 21.30 -26.35
CA GLU A 46 6.74 21.20 -26.72
C GLU A 46 5.91 22.23 -25.93
N ALA A 47 5.03 22.91 -26.68
CA ALA A 47 4.15 24.04 -26.38
C ALA A 47 3.94 24.46 -24.91
N GLU A 48 4.23 25.74 -24.64
CA GLU A 48 3.81 26.48 -23.45
C GLU A 48 2.28 26.58 -23.37
N GLU A 49 1.64 25.61 -22.74
CA GLU A 49 0.36 25.85 -22.07
C GLU A 49 0.64 26.63 -20.77
N ALA A 50 -0.09 27.75 -20.60
CA ALA A 50 0.01 28.68 -19.48
C ALA A 50 0.17 27.92 -18.16
N ALA A 51 1.23 28.21 -17.42
CA ALA A 51 1.50 27.59 -16.13
C ALA A 51 0.41 28.04 -15.14
N GLU A 52 -0.63 27.22 -14.96
CA GLU A 52 -1.49 27.34 -13.79
C GLU A 52 -0.62 27.16 -12.53
N GLU A 53 -0.78 28.09 -11.60
CA GLU A 53 -0.10 28.04 -10.30
C GLU A 53 -0.62 26.84 -9.50
N TYR A 54 0.29 25.98 -9.03
CA TYR A 54 -0.04 24.81 -8.21
C TYR A 54 0.61 24.94 -6.83
N ASP A 55 -0.21 24.98 -5.78
CA ASP A 55 0.28 24.88 -4.39
C ASP A 55 -0.16 23.54 -3.79
N TRP A 56 0.81 22.65 -3.59
CA TRP A 56 0.61 21.35 -2.95
C TRP A 56 0.01 21.47 -1.53
N ARG A 57 0.16 22.61 -0.85
CA ARG A 57 -0.43 22.83 0.48
C ARG A 57 -1.95 23.00 0.42
N GLU A 58 -2.48 23.41 -0.71
CA GLU A 58 -3.91 23.65 -0.94
C GLU A 58 -4.57 22.45 -1.60
N GLU A 59 -4.31 21.27 -1.08
CA GLU A 59 -4.83 20.01 -1.59
C GLU A 59 -5.35 19.11 -0.46
N TRP A 60 -6.19 18.16 -0.84
CA TRP A 60 -6.67 17.11 0.04
C TRP A 60 -5.68 15.94 0.05
N TYR A 61 -5.30 15.51 1.25
CA TYR A 61 -4.43 14.36 1.45
C TYR A 61 -5.19 13.19 2.08
N PRO A 62 -5.01 11.95 1.59
CA PRO A 62 -5.63 10.78 2.18
C PRO A 62 -5.01 10.50 3.54
N LEU A 63 -5.81 10.45 4.60
CA LEU A 63 -5.33 10.16 5.96
C LEU A 63 -5.43 8.69 6.31
N TYR A 64 -6.62 8.12 6.15
CA TYR A 64 -6.92 6.79 6.67
C TYR A 64 -8.19 6.21 6.05
N LEU A 65 -8.41 4.90 6.18
CA LEU A 65 -9.69 4.29 5.85
C LEU A 65 -10.69 4.57 6.96
N THR A 66 -11.86 5.11 6.61
CA THR A 66 -12.90 5.51 7.56
C THR A 66 -13.33 4.36 8.47
N ALA A 67 -13.44 3.15 7.92
CA ALA A 67 -13.82 1.94 8.67
C ALA A 67 -12.74 1.43 9.62
N GLN A 68 -11.49 1.90 9.48
CA GLN A 68 -10.38 1.50 10.34
C GLN A 68 -10.07 2.54 11.44
N VAL A 69 -10.68 3.74 11.38
CA VAL A 69 -10.56 4.73 12.46
C VAL A 69 -11.11 4.13 13.76
N PRO A 70 -10.34 4.14 14.88
CA PRO A 70 -10.84 3.65 16.17
C PRO A 70 -12.07 4.43 16.63
N ASP A 71 -13.01 3.72 17.25
CA ASP A 71 -14.26 4.31 17.75
C ASP A 71 -14.08 4.95 19.14
N ASP A 72 -13.08 4.49 19.90
CA ASP A 72 -12.88 4.77 21.33
C ASP A 72 -11.50 5.35 21.66
N ALA A 73 -10.67 5.62 20.65
CA ALA A 73 -9.30 6.10 20.86
C ALA A 73 -8.88 7.12 19.81
N PRO A 74 -8.02 8.09 20.17
CA PRO A 74 -7.37 8.94 19.19
C PRO A 74 -6.33 8.17 18.36
N LEU A 75 -6.14 8.59 17.11
CA LEU A 75 -5.19 8.01 16.16
C LEU A 75 -4.18 9.07 15.74
N GLY A 76 -2.91 8.89 16.15
CA GLY A 76 -1.80 9.73 15.69
C GLY A 76 -1.40 9.40 14.26
N LEU A 77 -1.26 10.43 13.42
CA LEU A 77 -0.88 10.35 12.01
C LEU A 77 0.12 11.48 11.69
N THR A 78 0.70 11.45 10.48
CA THR A 78 1.64 12.49 10.05
C THR A 78 1.48 12.79 8.57
N VAL A 79 1.57 14.07 8.20
CA VAL A 79 1.59 14.56 6.81
C VAL A 79 2.74 15.56 6.68
N PHE A 80 3.73 15.31 5.83
CA PHE A 80 4.95 16.13 5.71
C PHE A 80 5.58 16.49 7.07
N ASP A 81 5.80 15.49 7.92
CA ASP A 81 6.36 15.64 9.27
C ASP A 81 5.49 16.45 10.26
N LYS A 82 4.31 16.94 9.83
CA LYS A 82 3.31 17.53 10.74
C LYS A 82 2.52 16.44 11.42
N GLN A 83 2.64 16.35 12.74
CA GLN A 83 1.91 15.39 13.56
C GLN A 83 0.48 15.86 13.78
N ILE A 84 -0.48 14.99 13.49
CA ILE A 84 -1.91 15.26 13.63
C ILE A 84 -2.60 14.10 14.34
N VAL A 85 -3.72 14.38 14.99
CA VAL A 85 -4.51 13.38 15.70
C VAL A 85 -5.93 13.34 15.14
N LEU A 86 -6.36 12.17 14.68
CA LEU A 86 -7.69 11.90 14.16
C LEU A 86 -8.51 11.12 15.19
N TYR A 87 -9.76 11.51 15.44
CA TYR A 87 -10.66 10.76 16.32
C TYR A 87 -12.14 11.02 15.99
N ARG A 88 -13.04 10.24 16.61
CA ARG A 88 -14.48 10.49 16.57
C ARG A 88 -14.92 11.16 17.87
N ASP A 89 -15.58 12.31 17.78
CA ASP A 89 -16.16 12.97 18.95
C ASP A 89 -17.41 12.23 19.46
N GLY A 90 -18.01 12.73 20.54
CA GLY A 90 -19.21 12.14 21.15
C GLY A 90 -20.44 12.11 20.25
N ALA A 91 -20.45 12.88 19.16
CA ALA A 91 -21.50 12.86 18.15
C ALA A 91 -21.14 11.93 16.96
N GLY A 92 -20.00 11.24 17.02
CA GLY A 92 -19.48 10.39 15.94
C GLY A 92 -18.83 11.17 14.80
N VAL A 93 -18.66 12.48 14.94
CA VAL A 93 -18.06 13.34 13.91
C VAL A 93 -16.55 13.18 13.93
N LEU A 94 -15.94 13.04 12.76
CA LEU A 94 -14.48 12.97 12.64
C LEU A 94 -13.87 14.34 12.93
N ARG A 95 -12.91 14.38 13.85
CA ARG A 95 -12.15 15.57 14.25
C ARG A 95 -10.67 15.34 14.04
N CYS A 96 -9.96 16.37 13.62
CA CYS A 96 -8.52 16.32 13.39
C CYS A 96 -7.83 17.54 14.00
N TYR A 97 -6.83 17.31 14.87
CA TYR A 97 -6.04 18.37 15.49
C TYR A 97 -4.57 18.26 15.16
N GLU A 98 -3.83 19.33 15.39
CA GLU A 98 -2.39 19.23 15.63
C GLU A 98 -2.17 18.31 16.83
N ASP A 99 -1.28 17.32 16.70
CA ASP A 99 -1.02 16.33 17.74
C ASP A 99 -0.10 16.89 18.84
N ARG A 100 -0.52 18.01 19.44
CA ARG A 100 0.30 18.78 20.35
C ARG A 100 -0.58 19.57 21.31
N CYS A 101 -0.51 19.22 22.59
CA CYS A 101 -1.20 19.94 23.65
C CYS A 101 -0.60 21.34 23.83
N PRO A 102 -1.41 22.43 23.81
CA PRO A 102 -0.92 23.80 23.95
C PRO A 102 -0.34 24.10 25.34
N HIS A 103 -0.58 23.22 26.34
CA HIS A 103 -0.04 23.40 27.68
C HIS A 103 1.47 23.10 27.75
N ARG A 104 1.88 21.86 27.40
CA ARG A 104 3.27 21.39 27.51
C ARG A 104 3.68 20.42 26.41
N LEU A 105 3.08 20.55 25.24
CA LEU A 105 3.47 19.88 23.99
C LEU A 105 3.32 18.35 23.99
N ALA A 106 2.67 17.78 25.01
CA ALA A 106 2.34 16.36 25.02
C ALA A 106 1.51 15.98 23.79
N LYS A 107 1.77 14.80 23.23
CA LYS A 107 0.97 14.26 22.13
C LYS A 107 -0.45 14.00 22.62
N LEU A 108 -1.43 14.48 21.86
CA LEU A 108 -2.85 14.27 22.14
C LEU A 108 -3.32 12.90 21.63
N SER A 109 -2.58 12.30 20.69
CA SER A 109 -2.79 10.93 20.20
C SER A 109 -2.48 9.85 21.24
N GLU A 110 -1.66 10.16 22.25
CA GLU A 110 -1.49 9.35 23.46
C GLU A 110 -2.59 9.62 24.49
N GLY A 111 -3.55 10.49 24.15
CA GLY A 111 -4.70 10.87 24.96
C GLY A 111 -5.77 9.78 25.07
N GLN A 112 -6.92 10.18 25.60
CA GLN A 112 -8.12 9.35 25.65
C GLN A 112 -9.37 10.16 25.32
N LEU A 113 -10.47 9.47 25.01
CA LEU A 113 -11.77 10.10 24.80
C LEU A 113 -12.58 10.09 26.11
N VAL A 114 -12.91 11.27 26.62
CA VAL A 114 -13.74 11.44 27.82
C VAL A 114 -14.96 12.26 27.45
N GLU A 115 -16.15 11.71 27.63
CA GLU A 115 -17.42 12.37 27.26
C GLU A 115 -17.41 12.87 25.80
N GLY A 116 -16.80 12.11 24.90
CA GLY A 116 -16.70 12.46 23.48
C GLY A 116 -15.70 13.57 23.15
N ARG A 117 -14.84 13.95 24.09
CA ARG A 117 -13.81 14.99 23.94
C ARG A 117 -12.42 14.39 24.06
N LEU A 118 -11.44 15.01 23.41
CA LEU A 118 -10.06 14.57 23.50
C LEU A 118 -9.42 15.10 24.79
N GLU A 119 -8.98 14.19 25.64
CA GLU A 119 -8.29 14.50 26.89
C GLU A 119 -6.79 14.19 26.78
N CYS A 120 -5.96 15.18 27.13
CA CYS A 120 -4.52 15.01 27.22
C CYS A 120 -4.14 14.23 28.48
N LEU A 121 -3.48 13.07 28.34
CA LEU A 121 -3.05 12.24 29.48
C LEU A 121 -1.97 12.86 30.37
N TYR A 122 -1.38 14.00 30.00
CA TYR A 122 -0.39 14.63 30.86
C TYR A 122 -1.05 15.34 32.06
N HIS A 123 -2.13 16.11 31.83
CA HIS A 123 -2.76 16.92 32.88
C HIS A 123 -4.29 16.94 32.82
N GLY A 124 -4.92 16.13 31.97
CA GLY A 124 -6.38 16.02 31.87
C GLY A 124 -7.07 17.21 31.22
N TRP A 125 -6.35 18.05 30.45
CA TRP A 125 -6.97 19.12 29.68
C TRP A 125 -7.85 18.50 28.58
N GLN A 126 -9.11 18.91 28.50
CA GLN A 126 -10.06 18.40 27.51
C GLN A 126 -10.38 19.45 26.45
N PHE A 127 -10.44 19.01 25.20
CA PHE A 127 -10.73 19.84 24.03
C PHE A 127 -12.02 19.37 23.35
N GLU A 128 -12.93 20.30 23.06
CA GLU A 128 -14.13 20.01 22.27
C GLU A 128 -13.81 19.91 20.77
N GLY A 129 -14.79 19.48 19.96
CA GLY A 129 -14.68 19.24 18.51
C GLY A 129 -13.98 20.35 17.70
N GLU A 130 -14.20 21.61 18.03
CA GLU A 130 -13.57 22.77 17.36
C GLU A 130 -12.23 23.20 17.99
N GLY A 131 -11.65 22.35 18.83
CA GLY A 131 -10.31 22.53 19.41
C GLY A 131 -10.25 23.43 20.63
N LYS A 132 -11.35 24.03 21.08
CA LYS A 132 -11.39 24.85 22.29
C LYS A 132 -11.24 23.99 23.55
N CYS A 133 -10.39 24.40 24.48
CA CYS A 133 -10.32 23.75 25.79
C CYS A 133 -11.58 24.07 26.61
N VAL A 134 -12.22 23.02 27.12
CA VAL A 134 -13.47 23.12 27.89
C VAL A 134 -13.31 22.64 29.33
N LYS A 135 -12.20 21.96 29.66
CA LYS A 135 -11.92 21.50 31.02
C LYS A 135 -10.43 21.52 31.30
N ILE A 136 -10.07 22.13 32.44
CA ILE A 136 -8.73 22.08 33.02
C ILE A 136 -8.90 21.65 34.48
N PRO A 137 -8.55 20.40 34.86
CA PRO A 137 -8.79 19.89 36.20
C PRO A 137 -8.09 20.68 37.31
N GLN A 138 -7.01 21.39 36.98
CA GLN A 138 -6.22 22.17 37.94
C GLN A 138 -6.73 23.61 38.14
N LEU A 139 -7.77 24.05 37.40
CA LEU A 139 -8.42 25.32 37.68
C LEU A 139 -9.31 25.20 38.93
N GLN A 140 -9.29 26.25 39.75
CA GLN A 140 -10.25 26.38 40.85
C GLN A 140 -11.68 26.40 40.31
N GLU A 141 -12.65 26.03 41.15
CA GLU A 141 -14.06 26.12 40.79
C GLU A 141 -14.43 27.55 40.37
N GLY A 142 -15.09 27.70 39.22
CA GLY A 142 -15.38 29.01 38.61
C GLY A 142 -14.18 29.68 37.92
N GLY A 143 -13.01 29.05 37.90
CA GLY A 143 -11.83 29.51 37.18
C GLY A 143 -12.07 29.63 35.67
N LYS A 144 -11.58 30.71 35.06
CA LYS A 144 -11.73 30.95 33.62
C LYS A 144 -10.64 30.24 32.84
N ILE A 145 -11.04 29.40 31.88
CA ILE A 145 -10.11 28.81 30.90
C ILE A 145 -9.54 29.94 30.02
N PRO A 146 -8.20 30.05 29.87
CA PRO A 146 -7.59 31.04 28.99
C PRO A 146 -8.07 30.91 27.54
N ARG A 147 -8.34 32.02 26.87
CA ARG A 147 -8.77 32.01 25.45
C ARG A 147 -7.76 31.36 24.50
N ALA A 148 -6.47 31.39 24.86
CA ALA A 148 -5.40 30.76 24.09
C ALA A 148 -5.28 29.24 24.33
N ALA A 149 -6.06 28.66 25.25
CA ALA A 149 -6.12 27.22 25.46
C ALA A 149 -6.96 26.56 24.35
N CYS A 150 -6.48 26.64 23.12
CA CYS A 150 -7.08 25.98 21.97
C CYS A 150 -6.02 25.15 21.26
N VAL A 151 -6.41 23.97 20.78
CA VAL A 151 -5.61 23.21 19.83
C VAL A 151 -5.90 23.72 18.43
N ARG A 152 -4.91 23.63 17.55
CA ARG A 152 -5.10 23.88 16.13
C ARG A 152 -5.90 22.73 15.52
N THR A 153 -6.91 23.06 14.72
CA THR A 153 -7.75 22.09 14.01
C THR A 153 -7.35 21.98 12.55
N TYR A 154 -7.66 20.82 11.95
CA TYR A 154 -7.56 20.57 10.52
C TYR A 154 -8.91 20.10 9.99
N GLU A 155 -9.28 20.61 8.83
CA GLU A 155 -10.51 20.21 8.15
C GLU A 155 -10.38 18.80 7.58
N VAL A 156 -11.39 17.98 7.84
CA VAL A 156 -11.46 16.61 7.31
C VAL A 156 -12.76 16.35 6.57
N ARG A 157 -12.69 15.47 5.57
CA ARG A 157 -13.86 14.98 4.83
C ARG A 157 -13.81 13.46 4.74
N ASN A 158 -14.94 12.82 4.97
CA ASN A 158 -15.09 11.40 4.66
C ASN A 158 -15.69 11.29 3.25
N SER A 159 -14.90 10.81 2.29
CA SER A 159 -15.34 10.63 0.90
C SER A 159 -15.00 9.23 0.43
N GLN A 160 -16.01 8.52 -0.07
CA GLN A 160 -15.92 7.16 -0.64
C GLN A 160 -15.14 6.16 0.26
N GLY A 161 -15.29 6.27 1.58
CA GLY A 161 -14.66 5.36 2.56
C GLY A 161 -13.24 5.75 3.00
N VAL A 162 -12.75 6.91 2.57
CA VAL A 162 -11.44 7.47 2.92
C VAL A 162 -11.63 8.78 3.67
N VAL A 163 -10.88 8.96 4.76
CA VAL A 163 -10.75 10.24 5.46
C VAL A 163 -9.69 11.05 4.75
N TRP A 164 -10.04 12.26 4.33
CA TRP A 164 -9.17 13.25 3.70
C TRP A 164 -8.92 14.41 4.65
N VAL A 165 -7.73 15.01 4.59
CA VAL A 165 -7.39 16.21 5.35
C VAL A 165 -6.96 17.34 4.41
N TRP A 166 -7.37 18.55 4.75
CA TRP A 166 -6.89 19.76 4.10
C TRP A 166 -5.72 20.34 4.90
N MET A 167 -4.56 20.48 4.24
CA MET A 167 -3.31 20.86 4.93
C MET A 167 -2.99 22.36 4.88
N SER A 168 -3.76 23.17 4.15
CA SER A 168 -3.51 24.61 4.09
C SER A 168 -3.94 25.26 5.39
N GLU A 169 -3.02 26.07 5.94
CA GLU A 169 -3.29 26.85 7.15
C GLU A 169 -3.85 28.25 6.83
N LYS A 170 -3.67 28.69 5.59
CA LYS A 170 -3.99 30.06 5.17
C LYS A 170 -5.36 30.14 4.51
N ASN A 171 -5.67 29.14 3.70
CA ASN A 171 -6.84 29.15 2.83
C ASN A 171 -7.83 28.07 3.25
N PRO A 172 -9.14 28.36 3.20
CA PRO A 172 -10.18 27.40 3.56
C PRO A 172 -10.15 26.17 2.63
N PRO A 173 -10.69 25.02 3.08
CA PRO A 173 -10.79 23.84 2.23
C PRO A 173 -11.59 24.14 0.96
N ASN A 174 -11.08 23.67 -0.19
CA ASN A 174 -11.81 23.68 -1.44
C ASN A 174 -12.37 22.28 -1.73
N ASP A 175 -13.68 22.11 -1.63
CA ASP A 175 -14.34 20.82 -1.87
C ASP A 175 -14.26 20.38 -3.34
N GLU A 176 -14.10 21.29 -4.31
CA GLU A 176 -13.93 20.94 -5.74
C GLU A 176 -12.61 20.21 -6.01
N LYS A 177 -11.62 20.37 -5.12
CA LYS A 177 -10.33 19.68 -5.21
C LYS A 177 -10.37 18.27 -4.61
N LEU A 178 -11.44 17.90 -3.91
CA LEU A 178 -11.57 16.59 -3.29
C LEU A 178 -11.70 15.51 -4.38
N PRO A 179 -10.79 14.52 -4.46
CA PRO A 179 -10.85 13.51 -5.52
C PRO A 179 -12.14 12.69 -5.47
N TRP A 180 -12.66 12.37 -6.66
CA TRP A 180 -13.85 11.54 -6.84
C TRP A 180 -13.57 10.40 -7.83
N PHE A 181 -13.94 9.19 -7.46
CA PHE A 181 -13.64 7.97 -8.21
C PHE A 181 -14.91 7.31 -8.71
N GLU A 182 -15.18 7.44 -10.00
CA GLU A 182 -16.50 7.08 -10.55
C GLU A 182 -16.84 5.60 -10.44
N HIS A 183 -15.86 4.71 -10.59
CA HIS A 183 -16.11 3.28 -10.46
C HIS A 183 -16.58 2.91 -9.04
N TYR A 184 -16.03 3.55 -8.00
CA TYR A 184 -16.35 3.30 -6.60
C TYR A 184 -17.73 3.82 -6.19
N ALA A 185 -18.33 4.72 -6.98
CA ALA A 185 -19.71 5.19 -6.77
C ALA A 185 -20.77 4.31 -7.46
N LYS A 186 -20.36 3.40 -8.36
CA LYS A 186 -21.31 2.57 -9.12
C LYS A 186 -21.96 1.51 -8.24
N PRO A 187 -23.29 1.30 -8.34
CA PRO A 187 -23.96 0.21 -7.64
C PRO A 187 -23.35 -1.16 -8.00
N GLY A 188 -23.11 -1.98 -6.99
CA GLY A 188 -22.55 -3.32 -7.16
C GLY A 188 -21.03 -3.38 -7.36
N PHE A 189 -20.35 -2.23 -7.47
CA PHE A 189 -18.89 -2.19 -7.46
C PHE A 189 -18.38 -2.57 -6.06
N GLN A 190 -17.53 -3.57 -5.99
CA GLN A 190 -16.98 -4.07 -4.73
C GLN A 190 -15.48 -3.81 -4.70
N ASP A 191 -14.99 -3.23 -3.60
CA ASP A 191 -13.57 -3.01 -3.39
C ASP A 191 -13.03 -3.73 -2.16
N THR A 192 -11.71 -3.92 -2.16
CA THR A 192 -10.93 -4.34 -1.01
C THR A 192 -9.85 -3.29 -0.77
N SER A 193 -9.87 -2.70 0.42
CA SER A 193 -9.05 -1.54 0.78
C SER A 193 -8.08 -1.87 1.92
N THR A 194 -6.82 -1.49 1.77
CA THR A 194 -5.74 -1.74 2.76
C THR A 194 -4.84 -0.53 2.94
N ILE A 195 -4.17 -0.43 4.09
CA ILE A 195 -3.28 0.68 4.47
C ILE A 195 -1.87 0.14 4.73
N HIS A 196 -0.85 0.77 4.17
CA HIS A 196 0.55 0.36 4.34
C HIS A 196 1.42 1.58 4.65
N GLU A 197 2.15 1.54 5.76
CA GLU A 197 3.23 2.51 6.05
C GLU A 197 4.54 1.96 5.45
N LEU A 198 5.27 2.79 4.72
CA LEU A 198 6.38 2.39 3.85
C LEU A 198 7.63 3.25 4.14
N PRO A 199 8.82 2.64 4.25
CA PRO A 199 10.05 3.31 4.68
C PRO A 199 10.84 3.91 3.51
N TYR A 200 10.18 4.71 2.69
CA TYR A 200 10.78 5.49 1.60
C TYR A 200 9.87 6.65 1.21
N ASP A 201 10.44 7.62 0.50
CA ASP A 201 9.79 8.88 0.14
C ASP A 201 8.61 8.67 -0.83
N HIS A 202 7.65 9.57 -0.71
CA HIS A 202 6.40 9.59 -1.48
C HIS A 202 6.62 9.58 -3.01
N SER A 203 7.64 10.30 -3.51
CA SER A 203 7.92 10.32 -4.95
C SER A 203 8.38 8.96 -5.48
N ILE A 204 9.20 8.24 -4.71
CA ILE A 204 9.67 6.90 -5.07
C ILE A 204 8.52 5.91 -5.10
N LEU A 205 7.60 6.03 -4.14
CA LEU A 205 6.37 5.23 -4.11
C LEU A 205 5.53 5.47 -5.38
N LEU A 206 5.27 6.73 -5.73
CA LEU A 206 4.49 7.05 -6.93
C LEU A 206 5.15 6.53 -8.21
N GLU A 207 6.46 6.72 -8.36
CA GLU A 207 7.21 6.20 -9.52
C GLU A 207 7.10 4.68 -9.62
N ASN A 208 7.21 3.96 -8.51
CA ASN A 208 7.06 2.50 -8.50
C ASN A 208 5.65 2.07 -8.91
N LEU A 209 4.61 2.74 -8.41
CA LEU A 209 3.21 2.38 -8.70
C LEU A 209 2.80 2.70 -10.14
N MET A 210 3.43 3.69 -10.78
CA MET A 210 3.18 4.03 -12.18
C MET A 210 4.06 3.26 -13.17
N ASP A 211 4.99 2.43 -12.71
CA ASP A 211 5.84 1.58 -13.57
C ASP A 211 5.24 0.17 -13.69
N PRO A 212 4.48 -0.14 -14.75
CA PRO A 212 3.99 -1.50 -14.97
C PRO A 212 5.06 -2.52 -15.37
N ALA A 213 6.27 -2.10 -15.77
CA ALA A 213 7.29 -3.00 -16.30
C ALA A 213 7.94 -3.87 -15.21
N HIS A 214 8.04 -3.37 -13.98
CA HIS A 214 8.59 -4.15 -12.88
C HIS A 214 7.66 -5.30 -12.43
N VAL A 215 6.34 -5.19 -12.65
CA VAL A 215 5.35 -6.11 -12.05
C VAL A 215 5.64 -7.59 -12.35
N PRO A 216 5.88 -8.02 -13.61
CA PRO A 216 6.18 -9.42 -13.90
C PRO A 216 7.53 -9.89 -13.33
N ILE A 217 8.45 -8.96 -13.07
CA ILE A 217 9.83 -9.25 -12.63
C ILE A 217 9.91 -9.30 -11.09
N SER A 218 9.51 -8.23 -10.42
CA SER A 218 9.58 -8.05 -8.96
C SER A 218 8.60 -8.94 -8.21
N HIS A 219 7.45 -9.22 -8.82
CA HIS A 219 6.39 -10.04 -8.21
C HIS A 219 6.29 -11.43 -8.84
N ASP A 220 7.33 -11.91 -9.52
CA ASP A 220 7.34 -13.22 -10.17
C ASP A 220 6.84 -14.34 -9.24
N ARG A 221 5.77 -15.02 -9.66
CA ARG A 221 5.09 -16.11 -8.96
C ARG A 221 4.57 -15.75 -7.55
N THR A 222 4.36 -14.47 -7.27
CA THR A 222 3.71 -14.01 -6.04
C THR A 222 2.22 -14.35 -6.07
N ASP A 223 1.63 -14.28 -7.26
CA ASP A 223 0.31 -14.78 -7.57
C ASP A 223 0.28 -15.37 -8.99
N TRP A 224 -0.91 -15.71 -9.49
CA TRP A 224 -1.09 -16.28 -10.83
C TRP A 224 -0.99 -15.25 -11.97
N THR A 225 -0.98 -13.95 -11.64
CA THR A 225 -1.01 -12.84 -12.62
C THR A 225 0.39 -12.29 -12.95
N ALA A 226 1.34 -12.42 -12.02
CA ALA A 226 2.72 -11.97 -12.21
C ALA A 226 3.66 -13.13 -12.57
N LYS A 227 4.03 -13.21 -13.85
CA LYS A 227 4.96 -14.21 -14.39
C LYS A 227 6.12 -13.51 -15.08
N ARG A 228 7.36 -13.84 -14.71
CA ARG A 228 8.54 -13.24 -15.34
C ARG A 228 8.53 -13.39 -16.86
N GLU A 229 7.97 -14.48 -17.37
CA GLU A 229 7.88 -14.78 -18.80
C GLU A 229 6.94 -13.84 -19.57
N ASP A 230 6.07 -13.09 -18.88
CA ASP A 230 5.17 -12.10 -19.46
C ASP A 230 5.85 -10.74 -19.72
N ALA A 231 7.09 -10.54 -19.25
CA ALA A 231 7.84 -9.30 -19.44
C ALA A 231 8.05 -9.01 -20.93
N GLN A 232 7.73 -7.78 -21.34
CA GLN A 232 7.70 -7.35 -22.74
C GLN A 232 7.66 -5.82 -22.84
N PRO A 233 7.95 -5.25 -24.03
CA PRO A 233 7.73 -3.83 -24.27
C PRO A 233 6.27 -3.41 -24.03
N LEU A 234 6.11 -2.24 -23.43
CA LEU A 234 4.81 -1.63 -23.20
C LEU A 234 4.60 -0.46 -24.16
N VAL A 235 3.33 -0.21 -24.49
CA VAL A 235 2.91 0.91 -25.31
C VAL A 235 2.20 1.89 -24.40
N PHE A 236 2.53 3.17 -24.55
CA PHE A 236 1.96 4.26 -23.79
C PHE A 236 1.38 5.31 -24.73
N THR A 237 0.21 5.83 -24.41
CA THR A 237 -0.46 6.89 -25.17
C THR A 237 -1.00 7.90 -24.18
N LEU A 238 -0.30 9.02 -24.06
CA LEU A 238 -0.72 10.11 -23.21
C LEU A 238 -1.93 10.83 -23.85
N THR A 239 -2.95 11.09 -23.05
CA THR A 239 -4.18 11.75 -23.51
C THR A 239 -4.40 13.11 -22.86
N GLU A 240 -3.86 13.32 -21.65
CA GLU A 240 -4.11 14.53 -20.86
C GLU A 240 -2.85 14.99 -20.12
N ARG A 241 -2.62 16.30 -20.07
CA ARG A 241 -1.64 16.96 -19.20
C ARG A 241 -2.31 18.18 -18.56
N SER A 242 -2.00 18.45 -17.30
CA SER A 242 -2.47 19.62 -16.56
C SER A 242 -1.53 19.94 -15.40
N SER A 243 -1.72 21.08 -14.75
CA SER A 243 -1.05 21.41 -13.49
C SER A 243 -1.38 20.41 -12.37
N ARG A 244 -2.57 19.80 -12.42
CA ARG A 244 -3.06 18.82 -11.44
C ARG A 244 -2.72 17.37 -11.80
N GLY A 245 -1.89 17.12 -12.83
CA GLY A 245 -1.41 15.79 -13.18
C GLY A 245 -1.63 15.42 -14.65
N PHE A 246 -1.64 14.13 -14.96
CA PHE A 246 -1.66 13.61 -16.32
C PHE A 246 -2.39 12.27 -16.40
N ALA A 247 -2.84 11.89 -17.60
CA ALA A 247 -3.51 10.62 -17.82
C ALA A 247 -3.27 10.07 -19.23
N GLY A 248 -3.44 8.76 -19.37
CA GLY A 248 -3.35 8.10 -20.67
C GLY A 248 -3.50 6.59 -20.62
N HIS A 249 -3.44 5.99 -21.80
CA HIS A 249 -3.60 4.55 -21.97
C HIS A 249 -2.25 3.86 -22.02
N TRP A 250 -2.18 2.65 -21.45
CA TRP A 250 -1.02 1.80 -21.59
C TRP A 250 -1.39 0.32 -21.67
N GLY A 251 -0.51 -0.48 -22.27
CA GLY A 251 -0.63 -1.92 -22.17
C GLY A 251 0.46 -2.68 -22.90
N ARG A 252 0.25 -3.99 -23.00
CA ARG A 252 1.25 -4.93 -23.52
C ARG A 252 1.31 -4.84 -25.04
N SER A 253 2.51 -4.67 -25.60
CA SER A 253 2.70 -4.61 -27.06
C SER A 253 2.13 -5.84 -27.79
N LYS A 254 2.23 -7.04 -27.20
CA LYS A 254 1.68 -8.28 -27.78
C LYS A 254 0.15 -8.40 -27.69
N ASN A 255 -0.52 -7.56 -26.91
CA ASN A 255 -1.98 -7.60 -26.75
C ASN A 255 -2.58 -6.17 -26.72
N PRO A 256 -2.71 -5.52 -27.88
CA PRO A 256 -3.17 -4.13 -27.96
C PRO A 256 -4.66 -3.96 -27.63
N ALA A 257 -5.43 -5.04 -27.52
CA ALA A 257 -6.88 -4.99 -27.27
C ALA A 257 -7.24 -4.70 -25.80
N LEU A 258 -6.32 -4.91 -24.86
CA LEU A 258 -6.52 -4.66 -23.43
C LEU A 258 -5.59 -3.54 -22.96
N MET A 259 -6.07 -2.31 -23.09
CA MET A 259 -5.41 -1.11 -22.60
C MET A 259 -5.96 -0.74 -21.21
N ASN A 260 -5.05 -0.46 -20.29
CA ASN A 260 -5.39 0.15 -19.02
C ASN A 260 -5.34 1.67 -19.19
N PHE A 261 -6.14 2.39 -18.40
CA PHE A 261 -6.13 3.83 -18.30
C PHE A 261 -5.49 4.23 -16.98
N LEU A 262 -4.32 4.88 -17.04
CA LEU A 262 -3.63 5.40 -15.87
C LEU A 262 -3.90 6.89 -15.73
N ARG A 263 -4.23 7.32 -14.51
CA ARG A 263 -4.38 8.74 -14.16
C ARG A 263 -3.59 9.05 -12.90
N PHE A 264 -2.67 9.99 -13.02
CA PHE A 264 -2.07 10.67 -11.88
C PHE A 264 -2.82 11.98 -11.63
N GLN A 265 -3.42 12.10 -10.46
CA GLN A 265 -4.00 13.34 -9.95
C GLN A 265 -3.17 13.80 -8.74
N ALA A 266 -2.54 14.95 -8.91
CA ALA A 266 -1.65 15.52 -7.94
C ALA A 266 -2.36 15.86 -6.61
N PRO A 267 -1.66 15.76 -5.48
CA PRO A 267 -0.28 15.29 -5.35
C PRO A 267 -0.18 13.77 -5.12
N CYS A 268 -1.28 13.09 -4.80
CA CYS A 268 -1.25 11.84 -4.04
C CYS A 268 -2.12 10.72 -4.64
N VAL A 269 -2.73 10.92 -5.80
CA VAL A 269 -3.70 9.96 -6.35
C VAL A 269 -3.16 9.37 -7.64
N LEU A 270 -3.13 8.04 -7.69
CA LEU A 270 -2.86 7.28 -8.91
C LEU A 270 -3.96 6.23 -9.09
N SER A 271 -4.67 6.26 -10.21
CA SER A 271 -5.59 5.19 -10.61
C SER A 271 -5.07 4.46 -11.84
N ASN A 272 -5.33 3.16 -11.90
CA ASN A 272 -5.13 2.33 -13.06
C ASN A 272 -6.40 1.51 -13.29
N ASP A 273 -7.16 1.93 -14.29
CA ASP A 273 -8.51 1.43 -14.58
C ASP A 273 -8.48 0.56 -15.83
N LEU A 274 -9.21 -0.56 -15.79
CA LEU A 274 -9.36 -1.46 -16.92
C LEU A 274 -10.85 -1.66 -17.20
N GLU A 275 -11.26 -1.28 -18.41
CA GLU A 275 -12.60 -1.53 -18.90
C GLU A 275 -12.55 -2.67 -19.93
N PHE A 276 -13.42 -3.66 -19.79
CA PHE A 276 -13.51 -4.77 -20.73
C PHE A 276 -14.95 -5.28 -20.83
N VAL A 277 -15.26 -5.96 -21.94
CA VAL A 277 -16.57 -6.59 -22.14
C VAL A 277 -16.44 -8.07 -21.83
N ASP A 278 -17.29 -8.58 -20.94
CA ASP A 278 -17.29 -10.00 -20.60
C ASP A 278 -17.91 -10.89 -21.69
N LYS A 279 -17.91 -12.21 -21.46
CA LYS A 279 -18.48 -13.18 -22.42
C LYS A 279 -19.98 -13.01 -22.66
N ALA A 280 -20.69 -12.34 -21.75
CA ALA A 280 -22.11 -12.06 -21.88
C ALA A 280 -22.40 -10.73 -22.58
N GLY A 281 -21.36 -10.02 -23.05
CA GLY A 281 -21.51 -8.71 -23.68
C GLY A 281 -21.69 -7.56 -22.68
N VAL A 282 -21.50 -7.81 -21.39
CA VAL A 282 -21.67 -6.79 -20.34
C VAL A 282 -20.34 -6.08 -20.09
N LYS A 283 -20.39 -4.74 -20.04
CA LYS A 283 -19.22 -3.92 -19.72
C LYS A 283 -18.85 -4.08 -18.24
N GLN A 284 -17.63 -4.52 -18.00
CA GLN A 284 -17.03 -4.71 -16.69
C GLN A 284 -15.92 -3.69 -16.47
N TYR A 285 -15.71 -3.37 -15.20
CA TYR A 285 -14.73 -2.40 -14.73
C TYR A 285 -13.87 -3.04 -13.66
N PHE A 286 -12.57 -2.83 -13.75
CA PHE A 286 -11.61 -3.07 -12.69
C PHE A 286 -10.87 -1.76 -12.42
N SER A 287 -10.65 -1.41 -11.16
CA SER A 287 -9.92 -0.22 -10.75
C SER A 287 -8.91 -0.57 -9.69
N ALA A 288 -7.65 -0.24 -9.95
CA ALA A 288 -6.59 -0.22 -8.96
C ALA A 288 -6.33 1.25 -8.58
N LEU A 289 -6.73 1.64 -7.37
CA LEU A 289 -6.59 2.99 -6.86
C LEU A 289 -5.55 3.02 -5.73
N PHE A 290 -4.58 3.92 -5.88
CA PHE A 290 -3.47 4.11 -4.97
C PHE A 290 -3.49 5.55 -4.46
N LEU A 291 -3.67 5.70 -3.15
CA LEU A 291 -3.69 6.99 -2.47
C LEU A 291 -2.43 7.10 -1.60
N CYS A 292 -1.48 7.91 -2.06
CA CYS A 292 -0.11 7.98 -1.55
C CYS A 292 0.05 9.25 -0.70
N ARG A 293 0.08 9.12 0.62
CA ARG A 293 0.34 10.25 1.51
C ARG A 293 1.84 10.39 1.79
N PRO A 294 2.43 11.57 1.62
CA PRO A 294 3.75 11.86 2.18
C PRO A 294 3.66 11.99 3.70
N THR A 295 4.16 11.00 4.42
CA THR A 295 4.16 11.01 5.90
C THR A 295 5.26 11.93 6.43
N GLY A 296 6.46 11.83 5.85
CA GLY A 296 7.62 12.63 6.25
C GLY A 296 8.88 12.18 5.49
N GLN A 297 10.04 12.68 5.89
CA GLN A 297 11.30 12.27 5.26
C GLN A 297 11.55 10.76 5.40
N GLY A 298 11.76 10.09 4.27
CA GLY A 298 11.99 8.65 4.15
C GLY A 298 10.78 7.81 4.55
N LYS A 299 9.58 8.39 4.60
CA LYS A 299 8.36 7.73 5.08
C LYS A 299 7.15 8.14 4.24
N SER A 300 6.40 7.15 3.78
CA SER A 300 5.14 7.35 3.05
C SER A 300 4.07 6.39 3.56
N MET A 301 2.81 6.73 3.30
CA MET A 301 1.68 5.85 3.55
C MET A 301 0.90 5.64 2.26
N LEU A 302 0.46 4.41 2.03
CA LEU A 302 -0.30 4.00 0.87
C LEU A 302 -1.65 3.40 1.31
N ILE A 303 -2.74 3.98 0.82
CA ILE A 303 -4.03 3.30 0.79
C ILE A 303 -4.19 2.67 -0.59
N VAL A 304 -4.33 1.35 -0.62
CA VAL A 304 -4.56 0.58 -1.86
C VAL A 304 -5.98 0.11 -1.86
N ARG A 305 -6.68 0.37 -2.96
CA ARG A 305 -8.06 -0.07 -3.17
C ARG A 305 -8.13 -0.78 -4.52
N PHE A 306 -8.49 -2.06 -4.49
CA PHE A 306 -8.75 -2.83 -5.69
C PHE A 306 -10.24 -3.10 -5.76
N GLY A 307 -10.90 -2.61 -6.81
CA GLY A 307 -12.32 -2.80 -7.01
C GLY A 307 -12.68 -3.37 -8.36
N ALA A 308 -13.81 -4.07 -8.42
CA ALA A 308 -14.36 -4.61 -9.66
C ALA A 308 -15.89 -4.60 -9.65
N SER A 309 -16.50 -4.49 -10.84
CA SER A 309 -17.95 -4.61 -11.03
C SER A 309 -18.46 -6.06 -11.00
N SER A 310 -17.59 -7.03 -11.22
CA SER A 310 -17.90 -8.46 -11.12
C SER A 310 -16.80 -9.18 -10.38
N ARG A 311 -17.18 -9.90 -9.32
CA ARG A 311 -16.27 -10.70 -8.50
C ARG A 311 -16.68 -12.17 -8.60
N SER A 312 -15.74 -13.04 -8.93
CA SER A 312 -16.01 -14.48 -8.99
C SER A 312 -16.51 -14.98 -7.63
N PRO A 313 -17.56 -15.82 -7.55
CA PRO A 313 -18.04 -16.37 -6.28
C PRO A 313 -16.97 -17.10 -5.45
N VAL A 314 -15.91 -17.59 -6.11
CA VAL A 314 -14.75 -18.20 -5.44
C VAL A 314 -14.03 -17.23 -4.50
N PHE A 315 -14.07 -15.92 -4.77
CA PHE A 315 -13.52 -14.92 -3.85
C PHE A 315 -14.20 -14.96 -2.48
N ASN A 316 -15.49 -15.32 -2.39
CA ASN A 316 -16.20 -15.42 -1.11
C ASN A 316 -15.76 -16.63 -0.28
N LEU A 317 -15.04 -17.59 -0.87
CA LEU A 317 -14.50 -18.76 -0.17
C LEU A 317 -13.15 -18.45 0.50
N VAL A 318 -12.45 -17.42 0.04
CA VAL A 318 -11.14 -17.04 0.55
C VAL A 318 -11.32 -15.94 1.58
N PRO A 319 -10.85 -16.12 2.83
CA PRO A 319 -11.00 -15.10 3.87
C PRO A 319 -10.36 -13.78 3.47
N GLU A 320 -11.01 -12.66 3.80
CA GLU A 320 -10.50 -11.31 3.51
C GLU A 320 -9.08 -11.08 4.03
N TRP A 321 -8.77 -11.62 5.22
CA TRP A 321 -7.44 -11.49 5.81
C TRP A 321 -6.34 -12.10 4.94
N TYR A 322 -6.66 -13.14 4.16
CA TYR A 322 -5.71 -13.78 3.26
C TYR A 322 -5.42 -12.90 2.03
N PHE A 323 -6.45 -12.25 1.47
CA PHE A 323 -6.25 -11.27 0.39
C PHE A 323 -5.44 -10.07 0.87
N HIS A 324 -5.77 -9.54 2.04
CA HIS A 324 -5.02 -8.47 2.68
C HIS A 324 -3.55 -8.87 2.87
N GLN A 325 -3.32 -10.06 3.42
CA GLN A 325 -1.99 -10.63 3.61
C GLN A 325 -1.20 -10.74 2.30
N ASN A 326 -1.85 -11.12 1.20
CA ASN A 326 -1.21 -11.23 -0.10
C ASN A 326 -0.86 -9.86 -0.68
N ALA A 327 -1.74 -8.87 -0.54
CA ALA A 327 -1.43 -7.49 -0.91
C ALA A 327 -0.20 -6.95 -0.16
N CYS A 328 -0.08 -7.21 1.14
CA CYS A 328 1.12 -6.85 1.90
C CYS A 328 2.41 -7.50 1.36
N LYS A 329 2.35 -8.73 0.81
CA LYS A 329 3.55 -9.41 0.27
C LYS A 329 4.11 -8.68 -0.94
N VAL A 330 3.25 -8.16 -1.82
CA VAL A 330 3.65 -7.42 -3.03
C VAL A 330 4.52 -6.23 -2.65
N PHE A 331 4.04 -5.36 -1.74
CA PHE A 331 4.80 -4.18 -1.31
C PHE A 331 6.08 -4.51 -0.54
N GLU A 332 6.08 -5.60 0.24
CA GLU A 332 7.28 -6.04 0.95
C GLU A 332 8.38 -6.53 0.03
N GLN A 333 8.02 -7.05 -1.15
CA GLN A 333 9.01 -7.39 -2.15
C GLN A 333 9.73 -6.12 -2.60
N ASP A 334 9.04 -5.02 -2.88
CA ASP A 334 9.68 -3.80 -3.42
C ASP A 334 10.44 -3.00 -2.38
N MET A 335 9.97 -3.05 -1.13
CA MET A 335 10.47 -2.23 -0.03
C MET A 335 12.00 -2.25 0.11
N GLY A 336 12.62 -3.42 -0.06
CA GLY A 336 14.08 -3.56 0.10
C GLY A 336 14.88 -2.72 -0.90
N PHE A 337 14.50 -2.72 -2.18
CA PHE A 337 15.22 -1.93 -3.18
C PHE A 337 14.75 -0.48 -3.22
N LEU A 338 13.48 -0.17 -2.95
CA LEU A 338 12.99 1.21 -2.96
C LEU A 338 13.60 2.02 -1.82
N SER A 339 13.72 1.41 -0.63
CA SER A 339 14.41 2.04 0.49
C SER A 339 15.90 2.28 0.19
N SER A 340 16.56 1.31 -0.44
CA SER A 340 17.96 1.46 -0.89
C SER A 340 18.12 2.56 -1.96
N GLN A 341 17.22 2.62 -2.94
CA GLN A 341 17.19 3.67 -3.96
C GLN A 341 17.00 5.05 -3.33
N ASN A 342 16.14 5.16 -2.31
CA ASN A 342 15.96 6.38 -1.53
C ASN A 342 17.26 6.84 -0.87
N GLU A 343 18.00 5.92 -0.25
CA GLU A 343 19.28 6.24 0.38
C GLU A 343 20.32 6.72 -0.64
N VAL A 344 20.39 6.08 -1.81
CA VAL A 344 21.27 6.51 -2.90
C VAL A 344 20.90 7.91 -3.38
N LEU A 345 19.62 8.20 -3.64
CA LEU A 345 19.18 9.54 -4.07
C LEU A 345 19.55 10.62 -3.04
N VAL A 346 19.29 10.36 -1.75
CA VAL A 346 19.61 11.29 -0.66
C VAL A 346 21.12 11.49 -0.49
N LYS A 347 21.92 10.46 -0.79
CA LYS A 347 23.39 10.51 -0.74
C LYS A 347 23.99 11.26 -1.92
N GLU A 348 23.60 10.91 -3.14
CA GLU A 348 24.14 11.51 -4.38
C GLU A 348 23.68 12.96 -4.54
N ARG A 349 22.43 13.28 -4.16
CA ARG A 349 21.85 14.63 -4.24
C ARG A 349 21.91 15.24 -5.64
N LEU A 350 21.86 14.40 -6.66
CA LEU A 350 21.81 14.81 -8.07
C LEU A 350 20.37 14.71 -8.60
N PRO A 351 20.00 15.54 -9.60
CA PRO A 351 18.75 15.37 -10.31
C PRO A 351 18.68 14.01 -10.99
N THR A 352 17.47 13.50 -11.21
CA THR A 352 17.30 12.14 -11.73
C THR A 352 17.84 11.96 -13.16
N LYS A 353 17.95 13.02 -13.97
CA LYS A 353 18.54 12.95 -15.32
C LYS A 353 20.02 12.51 -15.34
N GLU A 354 20.73 12.70 -14.23
CA GLU A 354 22.15 12.32 -14.10
C GLU A 354 22.32 10.90 -13.55
N LEU A 355 21.27 10.36 -12.92
CA LEU A 355 21.30 9.07 -12.21
C LEU A 355 20.55 7.96 -12.96
N TYR A 356 19.53 8.30 -13.74
CA TYR A 356 18.62 7.34 -14.33
C TYR A 356 18.60 7.39 -15.86
N LEU A 357 18.44 6.21 -16.45
CA LEU A 357 18.16 6.02 -17.87
C LEU A 357 16.69 5.62 -18.01
N ASN A 358 15.94 6.34 -18.86
CA ASN A 358 14.51 6.08 -19.07
C ASN A 358 14.29 5.53 -20.49
N LEU A 359 13.65 4.37 -20.59
CA LEU A 359 13.24 3.76 -21.85
C LEU A 359 11.79 4.12 -22.16
N ARG A 360 11.49 4.46 -23.41
CA ARG A 360 10.11 4.77 -23.81
C ARG A 360 9.17 3.57 -23.61
N SER A 361 9.68 2.36 -23.75
CA SER A 361 8.95 1.10 -23.67
C SER A 361 8.63 0.62 -22.24
N SER A 362 9.10 1.33 -21.20
CA SER A 362 8.81 1.02 -19.79
C SER A 362 8.56 2.26 -18.92
N ASP A 363 9.33 3.33 -19.11
CA ASP A 363 9.46 4.43 -18.14
C ASP A 363 8.69 5.69 -18.53
N THR A 364 7.77 5.61 -19.51
CA THR A 364 7.06 6.80 -20.02
C THR A 364 6.30 7.54 -18.91
N TRP A 365 5.55 6.84 -18.05
CA TRP A 365 4.83 7.50 -16.95
C TRP A 365 5.76 8.12 -15.90
N VAL A 366 6.84 7.41 -15.55
CA VAL A 366 7.87 7.91 -14.62
C VAL A 366 8.53 9.17 -15.17
N ALA A 367 8.86 9.19 -16.45
CA ALA A 367 9.41 10.37 -17.12
C ALA A 367 8.43 11.55 -17.11
N GLU A 368 7.14 11.32 -17.39
CA GLU A 368 6.12 12.37 -17.36
C GLU A 368 5.89 12.91 -15.93
N TYR A 369 5.90 12.05 -14.91
CA TYR A 369 5.82 12.48 -13.51
C TYR A 369 7.00 13.37 -13.11
N ARG A 370 8.23 13.01 -13.48
CA ARG A 370 9.40 13.83 -13.16
C ARG A 370 9.40 15.18 -13.88
N LYS A 371 8.87 15.25 -15.12
CA LYS A 371 8.64 16.52 -15.82
C LYS A 371 7.55 17.35 -15.13
N TRP A 372 6.48 16.73 -14.67
CA TRP A 372 5.42 17.39 -13.90
C TRP A 372 5.98 17.97 -12.58
N MET A 373 6.82 17.20 -11.87
CA MET A 373 7.52 17.68 -10.67
C MET A 373 8.35 18.93 -10.94
N ASP A 374 9.12 18.94 -12.03
CA ASP A 374 9.92 20.12 -12.41
C ASP A 374 9.03 21.32 -12.76
N LYS A 375 7.96 21.11 -13.56
CA LYS A 375 7.12 22.20 -14.08
C LYS A 375 6.29 22.86 -12.98
N VAL A 376 5.59 22.08 -12.16
CA VAL A 376 4.58 22.60 -11.22
C VAL A 376 4.65 21.98 -9.83
N GLY A 377 5.18 20.76 -9.68
CA GLY A 377 5.35 20.12 -8.36
C GLY A 377 6.53 20.66 -7.54
N HIS A 378 7.26 21.64 -8.07
CA HIS A 378 8.46 22.15 -7.43
C HIS A 378 8.13 22.82 -6.09
N GLY A 379 8.99 22.58 -5.09
CA GLY A 379 8.79 23.10 -3.73
C GLY A 379 8.02 22.18 -2.79
N MET A 380 7.56 21.02 -3.25
CA MET A 380 7.22 19.91 -2.34
C MET A 380 8.45 19.51 -1.51
N PRO A 381 8.29 19.05 -0.25
CA PRO A 381 9.39 18.50 0.53
C PRO A 381 9.89 17.16 -0.05
N TYR A 382 11.20 16.90 0.04
CA TYR A 382 11.82 15.58 -0.15
C TYR A 382 11.59 14.92 -1.51
N TYR A 383 11.64 15.67 -2.61
CA TYR A 383 11.49 15.11 -3.96
C TYR A 383 12.77 15.19 -4.81
N PHE A 384 12.84 14.32 -5.81
CA PHE A 384 13.85 14.31 -6.86
C PHE A 384 13.14 14.33 -8.22
N GLY A 385 13.17 15.48 -8.90
CA GLY A 385 12.61 15.68 -10.23
C GLY A 385 13.63 15.35 -11.33
N HIS A 386 13.27 15.66 -12.58
CA HIS A 386 14.14 15.39 -13.73
C HIS A 386 15.39 16.30 -13.70
N SER A 387 15.18 17.61 -13.53
CA SER A 387 16.22 18.63 -13.40
C SER A 387 16.21 19.34 -12.05
N SER A 388 15.12 19.27 -11.30
CA SER A 388 14.99 19.89 -9.98
C SER A 388 15.05 18.84 -8.86
N LEU A 389 15.38 19.26 -7.64
CA LEU A 389 15.24 18.45 -6.44
C LEU A 389 15.04 19.33 -5.21
N SER A 390 14.41 18.78 -4.18
CA SER A 390 14.31 19.38 -2.85
C SER A 390 14.76 18.35 -1.81
N PRO A 391 16.08 18.18 -1.64
CA PRO A 391 16.60 17.18 -0.72
C PRO A 391 16.32 17.62 0.72
N PRO A 392 16.25 16.67 1.66
CA PRO A 392 16.07 16.99 3.06
C PRO A 392 17.25 17.82 3.61
N LYS A 393 16.94 18.86 4.40
CA LYS A 393 17.96 19.74 5.02
C LYS A 393 18.85 19.01 6.01
N GLN A 394 18.28 18.04 6.72
CA GLN A 394 18.98 17.17 7.66
C GLN A 394 18.73 15.72 7.22
N PRO A 395 19.72 14.81 7.37
CA PRO A 395 19.42 13.39 7.22
C PRO A 395 18.33 13.00 8.23
N ALA A 396 17.44 12.09 7.85
CA ALA A 396 16.31 11.71 8.69
C ALA A 396 16.85 11.33 10.07
N VAL A 397 16.30 11.95 11.12
CA VAL A 397 16.65 11.54 12.49
C VAL A 397 16.31 10.07 12.57
N VAL A 398 17.34 9.24 12.75
CA VAL A 398 17.23 7.77 12.80
C VAL A 398 16.48 7.43 14.09
N GLU A 399 15.15 7.51 14.05
CA GLU A 399 14.28 6.94 15.06
C GLU A 399 14.37 5.41 14.94
N GLN A 400 15.34 4.87 15.67
CA GLN A 400 15.67 3.46 15.87
C GLN A 400 15.87 2.59 14.60
N ALA A 401 17.16 2.34 14.34
CA ALA A 401 17.77 1.47 13.33
C ALA A 401 17.57 1.96 11.86
N PRO A 402 18.65 2.13 11.08
CA PRO A 402 18.53 2.61 9.71
C PRO A 402 17.76 1.56 8.92
N VAL A 403 16.58 1.91 8.42
CA VAL A 403 15.77 0.94 7.68
C VAL A 403 16.53 0.42 6.47
N GLY A 404 17.44 1.18 5.85
CA GLY A 404 18.31 0.66 4.79
C GLY A 404 19.60 -0.03 5.25
N PHE A 405 20.12 0.17 6.47
CA PHE A 405 21.13 -0.74 7.04
C PHE A 405 20.51 -2.10 7.35
N VAL A 406 19.30 -2.09 7.90
CA VAL A 406 18.52 -3.27 8.25
C VAL A 406 17.95 -3.96 7.00
N ALA A 407 17.46 -3.23 6.01
CA ALA A 407 17.00 -3.74 4.73
C ALA A 407 18.19 -4.15 3.85
N GLY A 408 19.31 -3.43 3.91
CA GLY A 408 20.58 -3.78 3.31
C GLY A 408 21.14 -5.09 3.86
N ILE A 409 21.15 -5.26 5.20
CA ILE A 409 21.48 -6.53 5.86
C ILE A 409 20.48 -7.63 5.46
N SER A 410 19.18 -7.34 5.46
CA SER A 410 18.14 -8.30 5.05
C SER A 410 18.27 -8.72 3.57
N ALA A 411 18.71 -7.81 2.70
CA ALA A 411 19.01 -8.07 1.28
C ALA A 411 20.39 -8.74 1.07
N SER A 412 21.28 -8.62 2.06
CA SER A 412 22.63 -9.21 2.08
C SER A 412 22.64 -10.64 2.61
N PHE A 413 21.62 -11.07 3.36
CA PHE A 413 21.51 -12.47 3.78
C PHE A 413 21.08 -13.37 2.60
N PRO A 414 21.73 -14.54 2.41
CA PRO A 414 21.30 -15.49 1.39
C PRO A 414 19.87 -15.96 1.68
N ALA A 415 18.97 -15.77 0.72
CA ALA A 415 17.55 -16.14 0.78
C ALA A 415 17.28 -17.66 0.81
N LYS A 416 18.30 -18.48 1.11
CA LYS A 416 18.07 -19.85 1.57
C LYS A 416 17.89 -19.82 3.07
N GLY A 417 16.66 -19.53 3.48
CA GLY A 417 16.19 -20.12 4.71
C GLY A 417 16.43 -21.63 4.63
N GLY A 418 17.18 -22.18 5.58
CA GLY A 418 17.13 -23.62 5.81
C GLY A 418 15.67 -24.04 6.02
N VAL A 419 15.39 -25.34 5.92
CA VAL A 419 14.05 -25.87 6.21
C VAL A 419 13.59 -25.31 7.58
N GLY A 420 12.65 -24.36 7.56
CA GLY A 420 12.14 -23.68 8.76
C GLY A 420 12.50 -22.20 8.98
N THR A 421 13.30 -21.52 8.15
CA THR A 421 13.63 -20.09 8.37
C THR A 421 13.17 -19.16 7.24
N GLN A 422 11.86 -18.91 7.15
CA GLN A 422 11.28 -17.89 6.25
C GLN A 422 11.14 -16.50 6.89
N HIS A 423 11.56 -16.32 8.15
CA HIS A 423 11.20 -15.16 8.96
C HIS A 423 12.38 -14.68 9.81
N ALA A 424 12.76 -13.41 9.66
CA ALA A 424 13.79 -12.76 10.48
C ALA A 424 13.14 -11.89 11.56
N PRO A 425 13.49 -12.04 12.86
CA PRO A 425 13.08 -11.10 13.88
C PRO A 425 13.82 -9.78 13.66
N ASN A 426 13.06 -8.70 13.42
CA ASN A 426 13.60 -7.41 13.03
C ASN A 426 12.70 -6.29 13.58
N PRO A 427 13.20 -5.17 14.11
CA PRO A 427 12.37 -3.98 14.37
C PRO A 427 11.59 -3.48 13.12
N ALA A 428 12.03 -3.83 11.90
CA ALA A 428 11.28 -3.65 10.65
C ALA A 428 10.22 -4.75 10.38
N ASN A 429 9.89 -5.58 11.38
CA ASN A 429 8.94 -6.68 11.23
C ASN A 429 7.52 -6.16 10.98
N ARG A 430 6.80 -6.79 10.03
CA ARG A 430 5.42 -6.49 9.61
C ARG A 430 4.49 -6.25 10.79
N TYR A 431 4.70 -6.97 11.91
CA TYR A 431 3.94 -6.76 13.12
C TYR A 431 3.88 -5.28 13.56
N TYR A 432 5.04 -4.64 13.73
CA TYR A 432 5.13 -3.26 14.22
C TYR A 432 4.80 -2.23 13.14
N ARG A 433 5.16 -2.49 11.88
CA ARG A 433 4.87 -1.57 10.76
C ARG A 433 3.38 -1.54 10.39
N HIS A 434 2.68 -2.66 10.55
CA HIS A 434 1.34 -2.83 10.00
C HIS A 434 0.35 -3.49 10.97
N VAL A 435 0.65 -4.68 11.51
CA VAL A 435 -0.34 -5.47 12.26
C VAL A 435 -0.88 -4.73 13.48
N VAL A 436 -0.03 -4.01 14.22
CA VAL A 436 -0.47 -3.24 15.39
C VAL A 436 -1.40 -2.08 15.02
N HIS A 437 -1.25 -1.53 13.81
CA HIS A 437 -2.06 -0.41 13.30
C HIS A 437 -3.31 -0.88 12.54
N CYS A 438 -3.31 -2.10 12.00
CA CYS A 438 -4.43 -2.65 11.24
C CYS A 438 -5.39 -3.47 12.13
N LYS A 439 -6.62 -2.97 12.32
CA LYS A 439 -7.70 -3.67 13.07
C LYS A 439 -7.94 -5.10 12.56
N GLY A 440 -7.94 -5.29 11.23
CA GLY A 440 -8.14 -6.59 10.58
C GLY A 440 -7.06 -7.60 10.94
N CYS A 441 -5.79 -7.28 10.67
CA CYS A 441 -4.66 -8.18 10.97
C CYS A 441 -4.55 -8.47 12.48
N ARG A 442 -4.73 -7.45 13.33
CA ARG A 442 -4.71 -7.63 14.79
C ARG A 442 -5.80 -8.59 15.28
N SER A 443 -7.02 -8.46 14.75
CA SER A 443 -8.13 -9.35 15.09
C SER A 443 -7.84 -10.80 14.70
N VAL A 444 -7.29 -11.01 13.50
CA VAL A 444 -6.93 -12.33 12.98
C VAL A 444 -5.82 -12.95 13.82
N VAL A 445 -4.76 -12.21 14.14
CA VAL A 445 -3.68 -12.70 15.01
C VAL A 445 -4.21 -13.09 16.40
N LYS A 446 -5.03 -12.24 17.03
CA LYS A 446 -5.65 -12.57 18.33
C LYS A 446 -6.50 -13.84 18.25
N THR A 447 -7.28 -13.98 17.19
CA THR A 447 -8.13 -15.16 16.97
C THR A 447 -7.27 -16.42 16.82
N PHE A 448 -6.33 -16.46 15.87
CA PHE A 448 -5.49 -17.64 15.66
C PHE A 448 -4.59 -17.96 16.86
N GLN A 449 -4.18 -16.96 17.64
CA GLN A 449 -3.47 -17.17 18.90
C GLN A 449 -4.37 -17.85 19.96
N ALA A 450 -5.60 -17.38 20.14
CA ALA A 450 -6.57 -18.00 21.05
C ALA A 450 -6.91 -19.44 20.63
N TRP A 451 -7.07 -19.69 19.33
CA TRP A 451 -7.31 -21.03 18.78
C TRP A 451 -6.11 -21.95 19.02
N LYS A 452 -4.89 -21.44 18.78
CA LYS A 452 -3.65 -22.17 19.08
C LYS A 452 -3.59 -22.59 20.55
N GLU A 453 -3.81 -21.66 21.48
CA GLU A 453 -3.78 -21.94 22.93
C GLU A 453 -4.85 -22.96 23.32
N THR A 454 -6.07 -22.80 22.80
CA THR A 454 -7.17 -23.74 23.02
C THR A 454 -6.84 -25.15 22.51
N LEU A 455 -6.29 -25.27 21.30
CA LEU A 455 -5.91 -26.56 20.71
C LEU A 455 -4.77 -27.23 21.47
N VAL A 456 -3.81 -26.47 21.99
CA VAL A 456 -2.75 -27.01 22.86
C VAL A 456 -3.36 -27.55 24.15
N LEU A 457 -4.27 -26.81 24.80
CA LEU A 457 -4.97 -27.27 26.00
C LEU A 457 -5.80 -28.53 25.74
N LEU A 458 -6.53 -28.59 24.62
CA LEU A 458 -7.30 -29.77 24.22
C LEU A 458 -6.39 -30.97 23.93
N SER A 459 -5.22 -30.75 23.34
CA SER A 459 -4.22 -31.80 23.12
C SER A 459 -3.71 -32.36 24.44
N LEU A 460 -3.34 -31.49 25.40
CA LEU A 460 -2.91 -31.90 26.74
C LEU A 460 -4.02 -32.66 27.49
N ALA A 461 -5.26 -32.17 27.44
CA ALA A 461 -6.41 -32.83 28.06
C ALA A 461 -6.70 -34.21 27.45
N ALA A 462 -6.58 -34.34 26.12
CA ALA A 462 -6.74 -35.61 25.43
C ALA A 462 -5.63 -36.61 25.79
N VAL A 463 -4.37 -36.16 25.90
CA VAL A 463 -3.26 -37.01 26.37
C VAL A 463 -3.47 -37.44 27.82
N ALA A 464 -3.83 -36.53 28.72
CA ALA A 464 -4.13 -36.86 30.11
C ALA A 464 -5.27 -37.88 30.23
N SER A 465 -6.34 -37.69 29.44
CA SER A 465 -7.47 -38.63 29.39
C SER A 465 -7.06 -40.00 28.82
N ALA A 466 -6.15 -40.04 27.84
CA ALA A 466 -5.62 -41.28 27.28
C ALA A 466 -4.80 -42.09 28.30
N ILE A 467 -4.06 -41.40 29.18
CA ILE A 467 -3.32 -42.03 30.28
C ILE A 467 -4.28 -42.71 31.26
N LEU A 468 -5.40 -42.05 31.58
CA LEU A 468 -6.41 -42.54 32.53
C LEU A 468 -7.39 -43.56 31.94
N ALA A 469 -7.54 -43.62 30.61
CA ALA A 469 -8.50 -44.50 29.95
C ALA A 469 -8.18 -45.98 30.20
N SER A 470 -9.20 -46.76 30.59
CA SER A 470 -9.05 -48.18 30.89
C SER A 470 -9.03 -49.07 29.63
N ALA A 471 -9.83 -48.72 28.61
CA ALA A 471 -9.92 -49.51 27.39
C ALA A 471 -8.97 -49.00 26.29
N GLN A 472 -8.29 -49.93 25.62
CA GLN A 472 -7.30 -49.62 24.57
C GLN A 472 -7.89 -48.84 23.39
N GLN A 473 -9.15 -49.09 23.01
CA GLN A 473 -9.85 -48.35 21.97
C GLN A 473 -9.95 -46.84 22.27
N TRP A 474 -10.26 -46.47 23.51
CA TRP A 474 -10.37 -45.07 23.92
C TRP A 474 -9.00 -44.39 23.97
N LYS A 475 -7.93 -45.12 24.32
CA LYS A 475 -6.55 -44.60 24.25
C LYS A 475 -6.18 -44.20 22.82
N VAL A 476 -6.47 -45.06 21.85
CA VAL A 476 -6.15 -44.80 20.44
C VAL A 476 -6.90 -43.57 19.93
N VAL A 477 -8.20 -43.47 20.22
CA VAL A 477 -9.02 -42.32 19.81
C VAL A 477 -8.50 -41.03 20.43
N LEU A 478 -8.23 -41.01 21.74
CA LEU A 478 -7.76 -39.81 22.45
C LEU A 478 -6.37 -39.36 21.98
N LEU A 479 -5.45 -40.30 21.71
CA LEU A 479 -4.13 -39.97 21.15
C LEU A 479 -4.22 -39.46 19.71
N ALA A 480 -5.12 -40.03 18.88
CA ALA A 480 -5.37 -39.52 17.54
C ALA A 480 -5.96 -38.10 17.57
N SER A 481 -6.92 -37.84 18.46
CA SER A 481 -7.44 -36.48 18.70
C SER A 481 -6.36 -35.52 19.17
N ALA A 482 -5.50 -35.93 20.11
CA ALA A 482 -4.39 -35.11 20.58
C ALA A 482 -3.43 -34.72 19.44
N ALA A 483 -3.12 -35.66 18.55
CA ALA A 483 -2.30 -35.41 17.36
C ALA A 483 -2.97 -34.44 16.39
N LEU A 484 -4.29 -34.58 16.15
CA LEU A 484 -5.06 -33.65 15.33
C LEU A 484 -5.08 -32.24 15.92
N PHE A 485 -5.28 -32.10 17.23
CA PHE A 485 -5.24 -30.81 17.91
C PHE A 485 -3.85 -30.18 17.82
N LEU A 486 -2.78 -30.97 17.98
CA LEU A 486 -1.41 -30.48 17.84
C LEU A 486 -1.13 -30.03 16.40
N ALA A 487 -1.56 -30.78 15.39
CA ALA A 487 -1.47 -30.39 13.99
C ALA A 487 -2.22 -29.07 13.72
N GLY A 488 -3.44 -28.92 14.25
CA GLY A 488 -4.20 -27.67 14.18
C GLY A 488 -3.49 -26.49 14.84
N SER A 489 -2.82 -26.70 15.99
CA SER A 489 -2.05 -25.66 16.67
C SER A 489 -0.82 -25.21 15.87
N SER A 490 -0.19 -26.13 15.14
CA SER A 490 0.91 -25.85 14.21
C SER A 490 0.44 -25.03 13.01
N VAL A 491 -0.74 -25.35 12.46
CA VAL A 491 -1.38 -24.55 11.41
C VAL A 491 -1.67 -23.13 11.93
N CYS A 492 -2.23 -22.99 13.13
CA CYS A 492 -2.47 -21.67 13.74
C CYS A 492 -1.16 -20.88 13.93
N SER A 493 -0.10 -21.54 14.39
CA SER A 493 1.23 -20.92 14.53
C SER A 493 1.79 -20.46 13.18
N TYR A 494 1.60 -21.26 12.12
CA TYR A 494 2.00 -20.88 10.77
C TYR A 494 1.23 -19.65 10.27
N VAL A 495 -0.10 -19.58 10.50
CA VAL A 495 -0.90 -18.41 10.12
C VAL A 495 -0.49 -17.16 10.89
N VAL A 496 -0.25 -17.27 12.20
CA VAL A 496 0.27 -16.14 13.00
C VAL A 496 1.62 -15.69 12.46
N SER A 497 2.53 -16.63 12.20
CA SER A 497 3.83 -16.32 11.61
C SER A 497 3.66 -15.59 10.27
N LEU A 498 2.85 -16.15 9.37
CA LEU A 498 2.55 -15.57 8.06
C LEU A 498 2.11 -14.10 8.18
N ILE A 499 1.20 -13.78 9.10
CA ILE A 499 0.65 -12.42 9.25
C ILE A 499 1.63 -11.46 9.95
N THR A 500 2.47 -11.98 10.86
CA THR A 500 3.31 -11.14 11.72
C THR A 500 4.72 -10.93 11.20
N THR A 501 5.13 -11.65 10.16
CA THR A 501 6.51 -11.66 9.64
C THR A 501 6.60 -11.11 8.22
N ASN A 502 7.72 -10.47 7.89
CA ASN A 502 7.98 -10.01 6.52
C ASN A 502 8.17 -11.20 5.56
N PHE A 503 7.69 -11.05 4.33
CA PHE A 503 7.97 -11.94 3.23
C PHE A 503 9.31 -11.56 2.58
N ILE A 504 10.21 -12.54 2.43
CA ILE A 504 11.49 -12.35 1.73
C ILE A 504 11.36 -12.95 0.33
N ARG A 505 11.82 -12.23 -0.70
CA ARG A 505 11.81 -12.68 -2.10
C ARG A 505 12.47 -14.05 -2.26
N THR A 506 11.75 -14.97 -2.88
CA THR A 506 12.21 -16.34 -3.12
C THR A 506 12.97 -16.52 -4.43
N HIS A 507 12.87 -15.56 -5.37
CA HIS A 507 13.36 -15.70 -6.75
C HIS A 507 14.83 -15.29 -6.98
N ARG A 508 15.61 -15.00 -5.93
CA ARG A 508 17.06 -14.88 -6.07
C ARG A 508 17.61 -16.30 -6.28
N ARG A 509 17.72 -16.74 -7.54
CA ARG A 509 18.53 -17.92 -7.88
C ARG A 509 19.96 -17.61 -7.45
N LEU A 510 20.42 -18.30 -6.41
CA LEU A 510 21.84 -18.36 -6.04
C LEU A 510 22.59 -19.16 -7.09
#